data_AF-A0A523JJN1-F1
#
_entry.id   AF-A0A523JJN1-F1
#
_cell.length_a   1.000
_cell.length_b   1.000
_cell.length_c   1.000
_cell.angle_alpha   90.00
_cell.angle_beta   90.00
_cell.angle_gamma   90.00
#
_symmetry.space_group_name_H-M   'P 1'
#
loop_
_entity.id
_entity.type
_entity.pdbx_description
1 polymer ?
#
loop_
_entity_poly.entity_id
_entity_poly.type
_entity_poly.pdbx_seq_one_letter_code
_entity_poly.pdbx_strand_id
1 'polypeptide(L)' 'MGDKKSSEASLLAEVWEQHLKSEFELKDADAAIDTMTDSPVLIHVPVCAGASGREELRNFYANV' A
#
# COMPACT_ATOMS: atom_id res chain seq x y z
N MET A 1 19.01 14.11 -25.31
CA MET A 1 17.55 14.32 -25.32
C MET A 1 16.91 12.97 -25.62
N GLY A 2 16.52 12.22 -24.58
CA GLY A 2 15.90 10.91 -24.77
C GLY A 2 16.06 9.92 -23.62
N ASP A 3 16.20 10.36 -22.37
CA ASP A 3 16.06 9.45 -21.22
C ASP A 3 14.58 9.32 -20.90
N LYS A 4 13.90 8.35 -21.51
CA LYS A 4 12.57 7.94 -21.07
C LYS A 4 12.36 6.45 -21.29
N LYS A 5 13.11 5.66 -20.52
CA LYS A 5 12.56 4.38 -20.03
C LYS A 5 12.24 4.61 -18.56
N SER A 6 11.01 4.99 -18.27
CA SER A 6 10.44 4.69 -16.95
C SER A 6 10.46 3.16 -16.88
N SER A 7 11.40 2.61 -16.14
CA SER A 7 11.51 1.18 -15.91
C SER A 7 10.39 0.78 -14.94
N GLU A 8 9.92 -0.47 -15.04
CA GLU A 8 8.92 -1.01 -14.10
C GLU A 8 9.35 -0.83 -12.63
N ALA A 9 10.65 -0.87 -12.38
CA ALA A 9 11.24 -0.59 -11.06
C ALA A 9 10.99 0.86 -10.57
N SER A 10 11.03 1.86 -11.46
CA SER A 10 10.70 3.25 -11.11
C SER A 10 9.22 3.38 -10.73
N LEU A 11 8.34 2.74 -11.51
CA LEU A 11 6.89 2.77 -11.23
C LEU A 11 6.56 2.10 -9.90
N LEU A 12 7.20 0.96 -9.59
CA LEU A 12 6.99 0.29 -8.31
C LEU A 12 7.51 1.14 -7.14
N ALA A 13 8.63 1.85 -7.32
CA ALA A 13 9.15 2.76 -6.30
C ALA A 13 8.19 3.93 -6.04
N GLU A 14 7.60 4.51 -7.09
CA GLU A 14 6.61 5.59 -6.97
C GLU A 14 5.34 5.11 -6.24
N VAL A 15 4.82 3.93 -6.59
CA VAL A 15 3.66 3.32 -5.89
C VAL A 15 4.00 3.03 -4.43
N TRP A 16 5.21 2.55 -4.15
CA TRP A 16 5.66 2.29 -2.79
C TRP A 16 5.75 3.56 -1.94
N GLU A 17 6.29 4.65 -2.47
CA GLU A 17 6.32 5.94 -1.79
C GLU A 17 4.91 6.46 -1.49
N GLN A 18 3.99 6.34 -2.45
CA GLN A 18 2.59 6.71 -2.25
C GLN A 18 1.92 5.85 -1.17
N HIS A 19 2.19 4.56 -1.16
CA HIS A 19 1.67 3.63 -0.17
C HIS A 19 2.13 4.01 1.25
N LEU A 20 3.45 4.19 1.45
CA LEU A 20 4.02 4.59 2.74
C LEU A 20 3.48 5.93 3.23
N LYS A 21 3.36 6.90 2.33
CA LYS A 21 2.79 8.22 2.67
C LYS A 21 1.34 8.09 3.13
N SER A 22 0.54 7.29 2.44
CA SER A 22 -0.86 7.08 2.77
C SER A 22 -1.02 6.40 4.14
N GLU A 23 -0.19 5.40 4.43
CA GLU A 23 -0.23 4.64 5.69
C GLU A 23 0.29 5.44 6.89
N PHE A 24 1.49 6.03 6.77
CA PHE A 24 2.21 6.54 7.95
C PHE A 24 2.09 8.05 8.14
N GLU A 25 2.06 8.84 7.06
CA GLU A 25 1.95 10.29 7.15
C GLU A 25 0.50 10.75 7.20
N LEU A 26 -0.30 10.32 6.22
CA LEU A 26 -1.71 10.73 6.08
C LEU A 26 -2.64 9.93 6.98
N LYS A 27 -2.26 8.69 7.30
CA LYS A 27 -3.09 7.71 8.02
C LYS A 27 -4.47 7.55 7.37
N ASP A 28 -4.46 7.48 6.04
CA ASP A 28 -5.65 7.34 5.20
C ASP A 28 -5.72 5.90 4.68
N ALA A 29 -6.61 5.12 5.29
CA ALA A 29 -6.82 3.72 4.95
C ALA A 29 -7.33 3.55 3.50
N ASP A 30 -8.16 4.46 3.00
CA ASP A 30 -8.67 4.39 1.63
C ASP A 30 -7.55 4.62 0.62
N ALA A 31 -6.76 5.68 0.84
CA ALA A 31 -5.62 5.99 -0.01
C ALA A 31 -4.57 4.86 0.00
N ALA A 32 -4.31 4.25 1.16
CA ALA A 32 -3.38 3.12 1.26
C ALA A 32 -3.88 1.90 0.46
N ILE A 33 -5.16 1.57 0.56
CA ILE A 33 -5.76 0.43 -0.14
C ILE A 33 -5.84 0.65 -1.65
N ASP A 34 -5.98 1.89 -2.12
CA ASP A 34 -5.98 2.22 -3.56
C ASP A 34 -4.61 2.01 -4.24
N THR A 35 -3.52 1.94 -3.46
CA THR A 35 -2.19 1.60 -3.99
C THR A 35 -1.94 0.09 -4.09
N MET A 36 -2.84 -0.74 -3.55
CA MET A 36 -2.69 -2.20 -3.54
C MET A 36 -3.40 -2.88 -4.73
N THR A 37 -3.15 -4.18 -4.90
CA THR A 37 -3.84 -4.99 -5.92
C THR A 37 -5.33 -5.18 -5.60
N ASP A 38 -6.08 -5.77 -6.54
CA ASP A 38 -7.51 -6.10 -6.35
C ASP A 38 -7.75 -7.12 -5.21
N SER A 39 -6.75 -7.97 -4.94
CA SER A 39 -6.79 -9.02 -3.91
C SER A 39 -5.60 -8.86 -2.94
N PRO A 40 -5.60 -7.81 -2.10
CA PRO A 40 -4.47 -7.51 -1.23
C PRO A 40 -4.42 -8.44 -0.02
N VAL A 41 -3.21 -8.67 0.51
CA VAL A 41 -2.98 -9.43 1.74
C VAL A 41 -1.90 -8.73 2.54
N LEU A 42 -2.12 -8.52 3.83
CA LEU A 42 -1.15 -7.94 4.75
C LEU A 42 -0.96 -8.86 5.95
N ILE A 43 0.29 -9.02 6.36
CA ILE A 43 0.66 -9.70 7.61
C ILE A 43 1.60 -8.77 8.39
N HIS A 44 1.15 -8.29 9.54
CA HIS A 44 1.98 -7.64 10.55
C HIS A 44 2.71 -8.71 11.37
N VAL A 45 3.88 -9.11 10.85
CA VAL A 45 4.69 -10.25 11.34
C VAL A 45 4.96 -10.24 12.86
N PRO A 46 5.31 -9.11 13.52
CA PRO A 46 5.65 -9.12 14.94
C PRO A 46 4.53 -9.61 15.87
N VAL A 47 3.27 -9.47 15.45
CA VAL A 47 2.09 -9.86 16.24
C VAL A 47 1.23 -10.91 15.53
N CYS A 48 1.70 -11.43 14.39
CA CYS A 48 0.96 -12.37 13.54
C CYS A 48 -0.49 -11.95 13.24
N ALA A 49 -0.74 -10.64 13.15
CA ALA A 49 -2.05 -10.09 12.80
C ALA A 49 -2.05 -9.63 11.35
N GLY A 50 -3.22 -9.49 10.76
CA GLY A 50 -3.36 -9.06 9.38
C GLY A 50 -4.76 -9.33 8.86
N ALA A 51 -4.96 -9.05 7.58
CA ALA A 51 -6.21 -9.27 6.88
C ALA A 51 -5.96 -9.51 5.39
N SER A 52 -6.99 -9.97 4.70
CA SER A 52 -6.98 -10.18 3.26
C SER A 52 -8.24 -9.60 2.64
N GLY A 53 -8.09 -9.03 1.45
CA GLY A 53 -9.16 -8.29 0.78
C GLY A 53 -9.22 -6.81 1.19
N ARG A 54 -9.76 -6.00 0.29
CA ARG A 54 -9.78 -4.53 0.41
C ARG A 54 -10.59 -4.04 1.62
N GLU A 55 -11.75 -4.65 1.87
CA GLU A 55 -12.63 -4.28 2.98
C GLU A 55 -12.02 -4.61 4.35
N GLU A 56 -11.52 -5.83 4.52
CA GLU A 56 -10.90 -6.26 5.78
C GLU A 56 -9.63 -5.47 6.07
N LEU A 57 -8.84 -5.14 5.05
CA LEU A 57 -7.65 -4.31 5.25
C LEU A 57 -7.99 -2.84 5.52
N ARG A 58 -9.04 -2.27 4.92
CA ARG A 58 -9.54 -0.93 5.31
C ARG A 58 -9.89 -0.91 6.80
N ASN A 59 -10.61 -1.93 7.28
CA ASN A 59 -10.94 -2.06 8.70
C ASN A 59 -9.69 -2.25 9.56
N PHE A 60 -8.70 -3.03 9.10
CA PHE A 60 -7.43 -3.21 9.78
C PHE A 60 -6.68 -1.88 9.93
N TYR A 61 -6.52 -1.11 8.86
CA TYR A 61 -5.84 0.19 8.90
C TYR A 61 -6.59 1.27 9.69
N ALA A 62 -7.92 1.22 9.75
CA ALA A 62 -8.71 2.20 10.50
C ALA A 62 -8.70 1.99 12.02
N ASN A 63 -8.38 0.78 12.49
CA ASN A 63 -8.57 0.39 13.90
C ASN A 63 -7.31 -0.13 14.60
N VAL A 64 -6.18 -0.21 13.91
CA VAL A 64 -4.85 -0.59 14.45
C VAL A 64 -3.95 0.63 14.47
#